data_AF-A0A434FL92-F1
#
_entry.id   AF-A0A434FL92-F1
#
_cell.length_a   1.000
_cell.length_b   1.000
_cell.length_c   1.000
_cell.angle_alpha   90.00
_cell.angle_beta   90.00
_cell.angle_gamma   90.00
#
_symmetry.space_group_name_H-M   'P 1'
#
loop_
_entity.id
_entity.type
_entity.pdbx_description
1 polymer ?
#
loop_
_entity_poly.entity_id
_entity_poly.type
_entity_poly.pdbx_seq_one_letter_code
_entity_poly.pdbx_strand_id
1 'polypeptide(L)'
;GQDGSLIGRRKKVAKLILSLLETDTTGLQVQSFMRGRWEAVRMPSIVAPDGKAKLYTGNVEVPIDDSWEGQGRVKIRHVNPTPCTIRAFTPVFDAEP
;
A
#
# COMPACT_ATOMS: atom_id res chain seq x y z
N GLY A 1 11.02 14.69 -15.83
CA GLY A 1 12.20 15.16 -15.09
C GLY A 1 13.37 14.31 -15.49
N GLN A 2 14.57 14.80 -15.20
CA GLN A 2 15.83 14.08 -15.45
C GLN A 2 15.92 12.72 -14.72
N ASP A 3 15.05 12.48 -13.74
CA ASP A 3 14.87 11.26 -12.96
C ASP A 3 13.79 10.31 -13.51
N GLY A 4 13.21 10.60 -14.68
CA GLY A 4 12.09 9.84 -15.24
C GLY A 4 10.72 10.24 -14.65
N SER A 5 10.65 11.28 -13.82
CA SER A 5 9.38 11.86 -13.41
C SER A 5 8.59 12.42 -14.61
N LEU A 6 7.27 12.36 -14.58
CA LEU A 6 6.45 13.11 -15.52
C LEU A 6 6.36 14.57 -15.05
N ILE A 7 6.87 15.49 -15.86
CA ILE A 7 6.63 16.93 -15.65
C ILE A 7 5.43 17.30 -16.52
N GLY A 8 4.31 17.58 -15.89
CA GLY A 8 3.04 17.90 -16.54
C GLY A 8 2.03 18.47 -15.53
N ARG A 9 0.74 18.43 -15.86
CA ARG A 9 -0.32 18.87 -14.92
C ARG A 9 -0.29 17.99 -13.66
N ARG A 10 -0.37 18.63 -12.49
CA ARG A 10 -0.51 17.90 -11.21
C ARG A 10 -1.84 17.15 -11.21
N LYS A 11 -1.79 15.84 -10.96
CA LYS A 11 -2.97 15.01 -10.70
C LYS A 11 -3.00 14.62 -9.23
N LYS A 12 -4.18 14.73 -8.62
CA LYS A 12 -4.41 14.28 -7.26
C LYS A 12 -4.51 12.75 -7.26
N VAL A 13 -3.70 12.11 -6.43
CA VAL A 13 -3.80 10.67 -6.17
C VAL A 13 -4.71 10.50 -4.96
N ALA A 14 -5.74 9.67 -5.10
CA ALA A 14 -6.73 9.43 -4.07
C ALA A 14 -6.24 8.40 -3.05
N LYS A 15 -5.68 7.30 -3.56
CA LYS A 15 -5.20 6.15 -2.80
C LYS A 15 -4.25 5.31 -3.65
N LEU A 16 -3.65 4.31 -3.02
CA LEU A 16 -2.84 3.30 -3.67
C LEU A 16 -3.50 1.93 -3.49
N ILE A 17 -3.38 1.06 -4.49
CA ILE A 17 -3.73 -0.35 -4.40
C ILE A 17 -2.44 -1.15 -4.29
N LEU A 18 -2.25 -1.81 -3.16
CA LEU A 18 -1.18 -2.78 -2.93
C LEU A 18 -1.69 -4.18 -3.27
N SER A 19 -1.22 -4.74 -4.38
CA SER A 19 -1.61 -6.10 -4.81
C SER A 19 -0.62 -7.12 -4.26
N LEU A 20 -1.12 -8.06 -3.48
CA LEU A 20 -0.36 -9.12 -2.82
C LEU A 20 -0.69 -10.47 -3.47
N LEU A 21 0.32 -11.33 -3.54
CA LEU A 21 0.17 -12.72 -3.97
C LEU A 21 0.83 -13.60 -2.93
N GLU A 22 0.12 -14.62 -2.49
CA GLU A 22 0.64 -15.65 -1.58
C GLU A 22 1.52 -15.05 -0.47
N THR A 23 1.01 -14.02 0.21
CA THR A 23 1.74 -13.24 1.20
C THR A 23 1.25 -13.53 2.61
N ASP A 24 2.16 -13.81 3.53
CA ASP A 24 1.86 -13.86 4.95
C ASP A 24 1.60 -12.43 5.46
N THR A 25 0.34 -12.09 5.74
CA THR A 25 -0.03 -10.75 6.21
C THR A 25 0.20 -10.54 7.69
N THR A 26 0.55 -11.59 8.45
CA THR A 26 0.76 -11.47 9.91
C THR A 26 2.05 -10.72 10.24
N GLY A 27 3.09 -10.88 9.41
CA GLY A 27 4.36 -10.17 9.52
C GLY A 27 4.47 -8.91 8.65
N LEU A 28 3.48 -8.66 7.79
CA LEU A 28 3.49 -7.52 6.88
C LEU A 28 2.98 -6.24 7.56
N GLN A 29 3.88 -5.28 7.71
CA GLN A 29 3.60 -3.94 8.23
C GLN A 29 3.61 -2.94 7.07
N VAL A 30 2.47 -2.31 6.83
CA VAL A 30 2.34 -1.21 5.86
C VAL A 30 1.94 0.04 6.62
N GLN A 31 2.66 1.13 6.39
CA GLN A 31 2.35 2.44 6.96
C GLN A 31 2.26 3.48 5.86
N SER A 32 1.28 4.37 5.96
CA SER A 32 1.14 5.53 5.09
C SER A 32 1.46 6.80 5.86
N PHE A 33 2.20 7.71 5.25
CA PHE A 33 2.44 9.02 5.80
C PHE A 33 1.27 9.93 5.43
N MET A 34 0.47 10.30 6.42
CA MET A 34 -0.69 11.17 6.24
C MET A 34 -0.65 12.30 7.26
N ARG A 35 -0.84 13.55 6.81
CA ARG A 35 -0.99 14.71 7.68
C ARG A 35 0.14 14.83 8.73
N GLY A 36 1.37 14.57 8.31
CA GLY A 36 2.56 14.69 9.16
C GLY A 36 2.89 13.49 10.05
N ARG A 37 2.13 12.38 9.97
CA ARG A 37 2.35 11.19 10.80
C ARG A 37 2.29 9.89 10.00
N TRP A 38 2.98 8.86 10.50
CA TRP A 38 2.87 7.50 9.97
C TRP A 38 1.66 6.80 10.58
N GLU A 39 0.69 6.43 9.75
CA GLU A 39 -0.49 5.67 10.14
C GLU A 39 -0.39 4.23 9.62
N ALA A 40 -0.76 3.26 10.45
CA ALA A 40 -0.77 1.86 10.04
C ALA A 40 -1.93 1.59 9.07
N VAL A 41 -1.64 0.88 7.99
CA VAL A 41 -2.67 0.39 7.07
C VAL A 41 -3.22 -0.91 7.61
N ARG A 42 -4.55 -1.05 7.61
CA ARG A 42 -5.22 -2.27 8.07
C ARG A 42 -4.95 -3.41 7.08
N MET A 43 -4.16 -4.39 7.50
CA MET A 43 -3.93 -5.60 6.73
C MET A 43 -5.09 -6.59 6.89
N PRO A 44 -5.45 -7.34 5.84
CA PRO A 44 -6.40 -8.44 5.96
C PRO A 44 -5.74 -9.55 6.77
N SER A 45 -6.47 -10.06 7.76
CA SER A 45 -6.06 -11.23 8.53
C SER A 45 -6.84 -12.43 8.00
N ILE A 46 -6.13 -13.46 7.54
CA ILE A 46 -6.72 -14.76 7.23
C ILE A 46 -6.29 -15.72 8.33
N VAL A 47 -7.20 -16.04 9.24
CA VAL A 47 -7.04 -17.15 10.17
C VAL A 47 -7.92 -18.28 9.67
N ALA A 48 -7.34 -19.39 9.23
CA ALA A 48 -8.10 -20.57 8.89
C ALA A 48 -8.56 -21.27 10.20
N PRO A 49 -9.77 -21.87 10.23
CA PRO A 49 -10.28 -22.56 11.42
C PRO A 49 -9.39 -23.72 11.91
N ASP A 50 -8.51 -24.24 11.07
CA ASP A 50 -7.58 -25.33 11.35
C ASP A 50 -6.22 -24.85 11.89
N GLY A 51 -6.07 -23.55 12.16
CA GLY A 51 -4.85 -22.95 12.71
C GLY A 51 -3.68 -22.83 11.72
N LYS A 52 -3.89 -23.14 10.43
CA LYS A 52 -2.84 -22.97 9.41
C LYS A 52 -2.82 -21.54 8.89
N ALA A 53 -1.62 -20.96 8.78
CA ALA A 53 -1.43 -19.67 8.13
C ALA A 53 -1.73 -19.83 6.63
N LYS A 54 -2.86 -19.28 6.16
CA LYS A 54 -3.12 -19.15 4.73
C LYS A 54 -2.48 -17.86 4.24
N LEU A 55 -1.68 -18.00 3.19
CA LEU A 55 -1.11 -16.87 2.46
C LEU A 55 -2.23 -16.08 1.78
N TYR A 56 -2.18 -14.75 1.89
CA TYR A 56 -3.14 -13.83 1.31
C TYR A 56 -2.80 -13.51 -0.14
N THR A 57 -3.81 -13.61 -1.01
CA THR A 57 -3.79 -13.12 -2.38
C THR A 57 -4.95 -12.15 -2.56
N GLY A 58 -4.66 -10.92 -2.96
CA GLY A 58 -5.67 -9.89 -3.12
C GLY A 58 -5.10 -8.48 -3.07
N ASN A 59 -5.99 -7.51 -2.94
CA ASN A 59 -5.66 -6.09 -2.96
C ASN A 59 -5.92 -5.45 -1.60
N VAL A 60 -4.99 -4.62 -1.17
CA VAL A 60 -5.09 -3.80 0.04
C VAL A 60 -5.13 -2.34 -0.38
N GLU A 61 -6.14 -1.61 0.09
CA GLU A 61 -6.20 -0.17 -0.12
C GLU A 61 -5.28 0.53 0.87
N VAL A 62 -4.34 1.29 0.34
CA VAL A 62 -3.41 2.11 1.12
C VAL A 62 -3.83 3.56 0.95
N PRO A 63 -4.36 4.20 2.00
CA PRO A 63 -4.67 5.63 1.95
C PRO A 63 -3.36 6.41 1.80
N ILE A 64 -3.40 7.59 1.24
CA ILE A 64 -2.24 8.49 1.11
C ILE A 64 -2.66 9.90 1.48
N ASP A 65 -1.66 10.72 1.80
CA ASP A 65 -1.89 12.15 1.96
C ASP A 65 -2.46 12.74 0.65
N ASP A 66 -3.69 13.26 0.75
CA ASP A 66 -4.46 13.76 -0.38
C ASP A 66 -4.33 15.29 -0.53
N SER A 67 -3.42 15.91 0.23
CA SER A 67 -3.08 17.32 0.09
C SER A 67 -2.34 17.60 -1.22
N TRP A 68 -2.60 18.77 -1.81
CA TRP A 68 -1.98 19.19 -3.07
C TRP A 68 -0.47 19.40 -3.00
N GLU A 69 0.05 19.63 -1.80
CA GLU A 69 1.49 19.79 -1.53
C GLU A 69 2.12 18.50 -0.98
N GLY A 70 1.30 17.52 -0.61
CA GLY A 70 1.73 16.26 -0.06
C GLY A 70 2.49 15.42 -1.08
N GLN A 71 3.61 14.86 -0.65
CA GLN A 71 4.23 13.73 -1.33
C GLN A 71 3.77 12.47 -0.60
N GLY A 72 2.85 11.70 -1.20
CA GLY A 72 2.39 10.44 -0.62
C GLY A 72 3.58 9.50 -0.38
N ARG A 73 3.83 9.15 0.89
CA ARG A 73 4.92 8.22 1.27
C ARG A 73 4.31 6.98 1.90
N VAL A 74 4.79 5.81 1.49
CA VAL A 74 4.39 4.53 2.05
C VAL A 74 5.64 3.78 2.49
N LYS A 75 5.57 3.16 3.68
CA LYS A 75 6.61 2.31 4.24
C LYS A 75 6.08 0.89 4.30
N ILE A 76 6.84 -0.05 3.74
CA ILE A 76 6.49 -1.46 3.75
C ILE A 76 7.63 -2.20 4.44
N ARG A 77 7.31 -3.04 5.42
CA ARG A 77 8.26 -3.88 6.14
C ARG A 77 7.64 -5.24 6.38
N HIS A 78 8.41 -6.29 6.14
CA HIS A 78 8.06 -7.63 6.58
C HIS A 78 8.97 -8.03 7.75
N VAL A 79 8.40 -8.41 8.90
CA VAL A 79 9.19 -8.69 10.12
C VAL A 79 9.56 -10.17 10.28
N ASN A 80 8.85 -11.06 9.60
CA ASN A 80 9.11 -12.51 9.63
C ASN A 80 9.81 -12.95 8.33
N PRO A 81 10.62 -14.01 8.33
CA PRO A 81 11.17 -14.59 7.11
C PRO A 81 10.14 -15.51 6.41
N THR A 82 8.93 -15.00 6.19
CA THR A 82 7.82 -15.73 5.53
C THR A 82 7.50 -15.12 4.16
N PRO A 83 6.76 -15.84 3.29
CA PRO A 83 6.49 -15.37 1.93
C PRO A 83 5.83 -13.98 1.90
N CYS A 84 6.37 -13.09 1.08
CA CYS A 84 5.84 -11.75 0.88
C CYS A 84 6.07 -11.30 -0.56
N THR A 85 5.06 -11.50 -1.41
CA THR A 85 5.12 -11.11 -2.82
C THR A 85 4.21 -9.92 -3.06
N ILE A 86 4.81 -8.76 -3.31
CA ILE A 86 4.13 -7.57 -3.80
C ILE A 86 4.11 -7.65 -5.33
N ARG A 87 2.94 -7.88 -5.92
CA ARG A 87 2.80 -7.96 -7.39
C ARG A 87 2.79 -6.59 -8.04
N ALA A 88 2.10 -5.65 -7.41
CA ALA A 88 1.88 -4.33 -7.98
C ALA A 88 1.61 -3.31 -6.88
N PHE A 89 1.96 -2.07 -7.20
CA PHE A 89 1.69 -0.91 -6.37
C PHE A 89 1.12 0.20 -7.27
N THR A 90 -0.20 0.31 -7.28
CA THR A 90 -0.92 1.06 -8.32
C THR A 90 -1.54 2.32 -7.75
N PRO A 91 -1.18 3.53 -8.24
CA PRO A 91 -1.87 4.75 -7.86
C PRO A 91 -3.28 4.81 -8.48
N VAL A 92 -4.25 5.20 -7.68
CA VAL A 92 -5.61 5.53 -8.11
C VAL A 92 -5.72 7.04 -8.09
N PHE A 93 -5.98 7.64 -9.24
CA PHE A 93 -6.15 9.09 -9.39
C PHE A 93 -7.61 9.46 -9.13
N ASP A 94 -7.83 10.65 -8.56
CA ASP A 94 -9.20 11.20 -8.49
C ASP A 94 -9.74 11.40 -9.91
N ALA A 95 -11.04 11.15 -10.08
CA ALA A 95 -11.73 11.52 -11.31
C ALA A 95 -11.72 13.06 -11.42
N GLU A 96 -11.21 13.59 -12.53
CA GLU A 96 -11.38 15.01 -12.83
C GLU A 96 -12.88 15.26 -13.10
N PRO A 97 -13.49 16.33 -12.55
CA PRO A 97 -14.84 16.75 -12.91
C PRO A 97 -14.98 17.07 -14.40
#